data_AF-A0AAD8VIT5-F1
#
_entry.id   AF-A0AAD8VIT5-F1
#
_cell.length_a   1.000
_cell.length_b   1.000
_cell.length_c   1.000
_cell.angle_alpha   90.00
_cell.angle_beta   90.00
_cell.angle_gamma   90.00
#
_symmetry.space_group_name_H-M   'P 1'
#
loop_
_entity.id
_entity.type
_entity.pdbx_description
1 polymer ?
#
loop_
_entity_poly.entity_id
_entity_poly.type
_entity_poly.pdbx_seq_one_letter_code
_entity_poly.pdbx_strand_id
1 'polypeptide(L)'
;MELLMHFKLLHFLATTIDKFVEGDFDTYVSQIRQPHVWGGEPELFMASHVLQMPITVYMRDEDGGGLISIAEYGQEYGKEDPVQLLYHGFGHYDSLQIPANRGQETRI
;
A
#
# COMPACT_ATOMS: atom_id res chain seq x y z
N MET A 1 -25.93 5.21 8.46
CA MET A 1 -25.38 4.53 7.27
C MET A 1 -23.87 4.35 7.34
N GLU A 2 -23.09 5.30 7.90
CA GLU A 2 -21.63 5.17 8.06
C GLU A 2 -21.16 3.97 8.90
N LEU A 3 -21.79 3.71 10.05
CA LEU A 3 -21.39 2.58 10.92
C LEU A 3 -21.57 1.21 10.23
N LEU A 4 -22.62 1.08 9.41
CA LEU A 4 -22.89 -0.14 8.64
C LEU A 4 -21.92 -0.30 7.46
N MET A 5 -21.48 0.81 6.87
CA MET A 5 -20.41 0.80 5.85
C MET A 5 -19.06 0.42 6.46
N HIS A 6 -18.73 0.94 7.64
CA HIS A 6 -17.51 0.58 8.37
C HIS A 6 -17.45 -0.91 8.70
N PHE A 7 -18.55 -1.50 9.19
CA PHE A 7 -18.61 -2.94 9.47
C PHE A 7 -18.52 -3.80 8.20
N LYS A 8 -19.17 -3.37 7.10
CA LYS A 8 -19.08 -4.09 5.82
C LYS A 8 -17.69 -3.98 5.20
N LEU A 9 -17.03 -2.83 5.32
CA LEU A 9 -15.67 -2.63 4.84
C LEU A 9 -14.69 -3.46 5.66
N LEU A 10 -14.77 -3.43 6.99
CA LEU A 10 -13.91 -4.24 7.85
C LEU A 10 -14.08 -5.75 7.59
N HIS A 11 -15.32 -6.21 7.40
CA HIS A 11 -15.60 -7.60 7.06
C HIS A 11 -15.10 -7.98 5.66
N PHE A 12 -15.28 -7.11 4.67
CA PHE A 12 -14.76 -7.30 3.31
C PHE A 12 -13.23 -7.34 3.29
N LEU A 13 -12.58 -6.46 4.03
CA LEU A 13 -11.13 -6.41 4.16
C LEU A 13 -10.58 -7.66 4.85
N ALA A 14 -11.18 -8.08 5.97
CA ALA A 14 -10.79 -9.31 6.66
C ALA A 14 -10.95 -10.54 5.75
N THR A 15 -12.06 -10.64 5.01
CA THR A 15 -12.32 -11.77 4.09
C THR A 15 -11.41 -11.73 2.85
N THR A 16 -10.98 -10.54 2.44
CA THR A 16 -10.05 -10.36 1.33
C THR A 16 -8.65 -10.77 1.75
N ILE A 17 -8.16 -10.31 2.90
CA ILE A 17 -6.84 -10.65 3.44
C ILE A 17 -6.72 -12.14 3.78
N ASP A 18 -7.77 -12.76 4.30
CA ASP A 18 -7.80 -14.20 4.56
C ASP A 18 -7.43 -15.04 3.33
N LYS A 19 -7.66 -14.52 2.11
CA LYS A 19 -7.26 -15.20 0.86
C LYS A 19 -5.80 -14.95 0.45
N PHE A 20 -5.16 -13.93 1.00
CA PHE A 20 -3.73 -13.64 0.78
C PHE A 20 -2.83 -14.29 1.84
N VAL A 21 -3.41 -14.73 2.96
CA VAL A 21 -2.70 -15.34 4.07
C VAL A 21 -2.70 -16.86 3.91
N GLU A 22 -1.52 -17.47 3.99
CA GLU A 22 -1.43 -18.93 4.07
C GLU A 22 -1.67 -19.38 5.52
N GLY A 23 -2.76 -20.11 5.74
CA GLY A 23 -3.08 -20.71 7.04
C GLY A 23 -4.15 -19.95 7.82
N ASP A 24 -4.09 -20.03 9.15
CA ASP A 24 -5.07 -19.42 10.04
C ASP A 24 -4.81 -17.91 10.21
N PHE A 25 -5.85 -17.09 9.99
CA PHE A 25 -5.75 -15.63 10.05
C PHE A 25 -5.30 -15.12 11.44
N ASP A 26 -5.82 -15.70 12.52
CA ASP A 26 -5.43 -15.28 13.88
C ASP A 26 -3.94 -15.57 14.14
N THR A 27 -3.45 -16.72 13.65
CA THR A 27 -2.03 -17.08 13.67
C THR A 27 -1.20 -16.07 12.88
N TYR A 28 -1.62 -15.71 11.67
CA TYR A 28 -0.96 -14.67 10.87
C TYR A 28 -0.89 -13.33 11.59
N VAL A 29 -2.02 -12.86 12.14
CA VAL A 29 -2.08 -11.61 12.91
C VAL A 29 -1.17 -11.68 14.13
N SER A 30 -1.08 -12.83 14.80
CA SER A 30 -0.18 -13.00 15.96
C SER A 30 1.30 -12.90 15.57
N GLN A 31 1.66 -13.36 14.36
CA GLN A 31 3.02 -13.35 13.83
C GLN A 31 3.41 -11.95 13.34
N ILE A 32 2.60 -11.31 12.51
CA ILE A 32 2.92 -10.00 11.92
C ILE A 32 3.03 -8.88 12.96
N ARG A 33 2.44 -9.08 14.15
CA ARG A 33 2.58 -8.17 15.30
C ARG A 33 3.93 -8.27 16.02
N GLN A 34 4.72 -9.32 15.76
CA GLN A 34 6.03 -9.48 16.39
C GLN A 34 7.05 -8.53 15.76
N PRO A 35 7.98 -7.97 16.55
CA PRO A 35 9.08 -7.18 16.01
C PRO A 35 9.89 -7.97 14.97
N HIS A 36 10.40 -7.27 13.96
CA HIS A 36 11.27 -7.82 12.92
C HIS A 36 10.63 -8.84 11.96
N VAL A 37 9.31 -9.06 12.05
CA VAL A 37 8.57 -9.78 11.02
C VAL A 37 8.35 -8.85 9.83
N TRP A 38 8.59 -9.36 8.62
CA TRP A 38 8.47 -8.61 7.39
C TRP A 38 7.00 -8.56 6.99
N GLY A 39 6.50 -7.37 6.67
CA GLY A 39 5.20 -7.21 6.02
C GLY A 39 5.31 -7.35 4.51
N GLY A 40 4.16 -7.35 3.84
CA GLY A 40 4.09 -7.44 2.39
C GLY A 40 2.81 -6.84 1.82
N GLU A 41 2.34 -7.41 0.71
CA GLU A 41 1.12 -6.96 0.03
C GLU A 41 -0.12 -6.91 0.93
N PRO A 42 -0.38 -7.87 1.83
CA PRO A 42 -1.55 -7.81 2.72
C PRO A 42 -1.55 -6.56 3.61
N GLU A 43 -0.39 -6.22 4.19
CA GLU A 43 -0.25 -5.03 5.04
C GLU A 43 -0.38 -3.75 4.23
N LEU A 44 0.18 -3.69 3.01
CA LEU A 44 0.05 -2.52 2.14
C LEU A 44 -1.42 -2.30 1.72
N PHE A 45 -2.14 -3.37 1.39
CA PHE A 45 -3.56 -3.30 1.09
C PHE A 45 -4.38 -2.81 2.30
N MET A 46 -4.11 -3.33 3.49
CA MET A 46 -4.81 -2.87 4.70
C MET A 46 -4.43 -1.44 5.09
N ALA A 47 -3.16 -1.07 4.96
CA ALA A 47 -2.66 0.25 5.30
C ALA A 47 -3.32 1.34 4.44
N SER A 48 -3.50 1.10 3.14
CA SER A 48 -4.18 2.07 2.26
C SER A 48 -5.62 2.37 2.74
N HIS A 49 -6.33 1.35 3.23
CA HIS A 49 -7.68 1.49 3.76
C HIS A 49 -7.73 2.18 5.13
N VAL A 50 -6.81 1.83 6.03
CA VAL A 50 -6.73 2.45 7.38
C VAL A 50 -6.34 3.92 7.28
N LEU A 51 -5.40 4.25 6.39
CA LEU A 51 -4.95 5.62 6.15
C LEU A 51 -5.91 6.40 5.24
N GLN A 52 -6.78 5.72 4.50
CA GLN A 52 -7.59 6.30 3.42
C GLN A 52 -6.73 7.07 2.41
N MET A 53 -5.58 6.50 2.06
CA MET A 53 -4.61 7.10 1.15
C MET A 53 -4.16 6.07 0.12
N PRO A 54 -3.94 6.48 -1.15
CA PRO A 54 -3.37 5.60 -2.15
C PRO A 54 -1.93 5.25 -1.79
N ILE A 55 -1.53 4.00 -2.06
CA ILE A 55 -0.15 3.53 -1.94
C ILE A 55 0.31 3.04 -3.31
N THR A 56 1.47 3.53 -3.76
CA THR A 56 2.09 3.10 -5.02
C THR A 56 3.45 2.49 -4.73
N VAL A 57 3.65 1.27 -5.21
CA VAL A 57 4.92 0.54 -5.11
C VAL A 57 5.62 0.64 -6.45
N TYR A 58 6.82 1.22 -6.44
CA TYR A 58 7.69 1.33 -7.59
C TYR A 58 8.81 0.29 -7.53
N MET A 59 9.31 -0.09 -8.69
CA MET A 59 10.55 -0.85 -8.84
C MET A 59 11.45 -0.12 -9.84
N ARG A 60 12.77 -0.26 -9.71
CA ARG A 60 13.69 0.21 -10.74
C ARG A 60 13.57 -0.67 -11.97
N ASP A 61 13.41 -0.03 -13.12
CA ASP A 61 13.54 -0.68 -14.42
C ASP A 61 15.02 -0.78 -14.76
N GLU A 62 15.56 -2.00 -14.72
CA GLU A 62 16.98 -2.29 -14.98
C GLU A 62 17.37 -1.99 -16.44
N ASP A 63 16.41 -2.09 -17.38
CA ASP A 63 16.65 -1.89 -18.81
C ASP A 63 16.43 -0.43 -19.23
N GLY A 64 15.40 0.22 -18.68
CA GLY A 64 14.99 1.59 -19.02
C GLY A 64 15.57 2.69 -18.13
N GLY A 65 16.23 2.36 -17.01
CA GLY A 65 16.85 3.32 -16.09
C GLY A 65 15.85 4.18 -15.31
N GLY A 66 14.57 3.81 -15.31
CA GLY A 66 13.46 4.55 -14.70
C GLY A 66 12.84 3.83 -13.50
N LEU A 67 11.70 4.35 -13.05
CA LEU A 67 10.83 3.70 -12.06
C LEU A 67 9.54 3.25 -12.75
N ILE A 68 9.14 2.01 -12.50
CA ILE A 68 7.86 1.45 -12.95
C ILE A 68 6.96 1.19 -11.74
N SER A 69 5.68 1.55 -11.86
CA SER A 69 4.66 1.19 -10.86
C SER A 69 4.35 -0.29 -11.02
N ILE A 70 4.59 -1.08 -9.97
CA ILE A 70 4.38 -2.54 -9.97
C ILE A 70 3.14 -2.95 -9.18
N ALA A 71 2.65 -2.09 -8.27
CA ALA A 71 1.41 -2.30 -7.53
C ALA A 71 0.81 -0.96 -7.08
N GLU A 72 -0.52 -0.91 -7.06
CA GLU A 72 -1.29 0.25 -6.59
C GLU A 72 -2.43 -0.22 -5.69
N TYR A 73 -2.56 0.41 -4.52
CA TYR A 73 -3.58 0.11 -3.53
C TYR A 73 -4.34 1.38 -3.15
N GLY A 74 -5.64 1.26 -2.83
CA GLY A 74 -6.43 2.39 -2.34
C GLY A 74 -6.78 3.43 -3.41
N GLN A 75 -6.91 3.01 -4.68
CA GLN A 75 -7.24 3.90 -5.80
C GLN A 75 -8.62 4.58 -5.64
N GLU A 76 -9.50 4.00 -4.83
CA GLU A 76 -10.79 4.59 -4.43
C GLU A 76 -10.65 5.87 -3.59
N TYR A 77 -9.49 6.10 -2.98
CA TYR A 77 -9.22 7.30 -2.18
C TYR A 77 -8.63 8.46 -3.00
N GLY A 78 -8.41 8.24 -4.30
CA GLY A 78 -7.86 9.23 -5.22
C GLY A 78 -6.47 8.85 -5.75
N LYS A 79 -5.84 9.79 -6.46
CA LYS A 79 -4.50 9.63 -7.06
C LYS A 79 -3.51 10.72 -6.64
N GLU A 80 -3.96 11.61 -5.76
CA GLU A 80 -3.17 12.73 -5.28
C GLU A 80 -2.38 12.31 -4.05
N ASP A 81 -1.13 12.77 -3.97
CA ASP A 81 -0.23 12.57 -2.83
C ASP A 81 -0.18 11.13 -2.26
N PRO A 82 0.09 10.10 -3.10
CA PRO A 82 0.17 8.73 -2.61
C PRO A 82 1.36 8.54 -1.68
N VAL A 83 1.24 7.57 -0.77
CA VAL A 83 2.42 7.00 -0.11
C VAL A 83 3.20 6.21 -1.15
N GLN A 84 4.46 6.56 -1.37
CA GLN A 84 5.28 5.96 -2.41
C GLN A 84 6.36 5.08 -1.78
N LEU A 85 6.44 3.85 -2.26
CA LEU A 85 7.42 2.87 -1.81
C LEU A 85 8.30 2.45 -2.98
N LEU A 86 9.56 2.13 -2.71
CA LEU A 86 10.49 1.54 -3.66
C LEU A 86 10.79 0.10 -3.24
N TYR A 87 10.45 -0.85 -4.11
CA TYR A 87 10.75 -2.26 -3.95
C TYR A 87 12.11 -2.58 -4.60
N HIS A 88 13.04 -3.09 -3.79
CA HIS A 88 14.39 -3.46 -4.22
C HIS A 88 14.56 -4.97 -4.52
N GLY A 89 13.47 -5.74 -4.48
CA GLY A 89 13.54 -7.20 -4.56
C GLY A 89 13.74 -7.86 -3.19
N PHE A 90 13.54 -9.18 -3.13
CA PHE A 90 13.70 -10.00 -1.92
C PHE A 90 12.91 -9.50 -0.69
N GLY A 91 11.78 -8.82 -0.90
CA GLY A 91 10.91 -8.32 0.17
C GLY A 91 11.28 -6.96 0.75
N HIS A 92 12.34 -6.28 0.26
CA HIS A 92 12.79 -5.02 0.85
C HIS A 92 12.08 -3.80 0.24
N TYR A 93 11.61 -2.91 1.10
CA TYR A 93 10.93 -1.68 0.74
C TYR A 93 11.62 -0.46 1.36
N ASP A 94 11.79 0.59 0.57
CA ASP A 94 12.23 1.91 1.01
C ASP A 94 11.12 2.95 0.82
N SER A 95 11.12 3.99 1.65
CA SER A 95 10.30 5.17 1.39
C SER A 95 10.81 5.89 0.15
N LEU A 96 9.93 6.16 -0.79
CA LEU A 96 10.24 6.95 -1.97
C LEU A 96 9.58 8.32 -1.86
N GLN A 97 10.33 9.38 -2.19
CA GLN A 97 9.77 10.72 -2.30
C GLN A 97 9.98 11.21 -3.73
N ILE A 98 8.94 11.10 -4.55
CA ILE A 98 8.93 11.74 -5.87
C ILE A 98 8.35 13.14 -5.66
N PRO A 99 9.12 14.21 -5.91
CA PRO A 99 8.60 15.56 -5.81
C PRO A 99 7.37 15.70 -6.71
N ALA A 100 6.23 16.07 -6.13
CA ALA A 100 5.08 16.48 -6.92
C ALA A 100 5.57 17.58 -7.86
N ASN A 101 5.30 17.42 -9.16
CA ASN A 101 5.55 18.47 -10.13
C ASN A 101 4.52 19.57 -9.84
N ARG A 102 4.78 20.40 -8.81
CA ARG A 102 4.03 21.63 -8.57
C ARG A 102 4.26 22.41 -9.85
N GLY A 103 3.25 22.44 -10.71
CA GLY A 103 3.31 23.23 -11.94
C GLY A 103 3.90 24.59 -11.58
N GLN A 104 4.85 25.05 -12.37
CA GLN A 104 5.40 26.40 -12.21
C GLN A 104 4.21 27.35 -12.14
N GLU A 105 3.84 27.80 -10.94
CA GLU A 105 2.93 28.92 -10.78
C GLU A 105 3.61 30.06 -11.51
N THR A 106 3.10 30.35 -12.70
CA THR A 106 3.57 31.46 -13.50
C THR A 106 3.15 32.68 -12.73
N ARG A 107 4.10 33.26 -11.97
CA ARG A 107 3.97 34.59 -11.39
C ARG A 107 3.84 35.55 -12.56
N ILE A 108 2.60 35.93 -12.87
CA ILE A 108 2.24 37.12 -13.65
C ILE A 108 2.56 38.37 -12.82
#